data_AF-A0A061IJZ2-F1
#
_entry.id   AF-A0A061IJZ2-F1
#
_cell.length_a   1.000
_cell.length_b   1.000
_cell.length_c   1.000
_cell.angle_alpha   90.00
_cell.angle_beta   90.00
_cell.angle_gamma   90.00
#
_symmetry.space_group_name_H-M   'P 1'
#
loop_
_entity.id
_entity.type
_entity.pdbx_description
1 polymer ?
#
loop_
_entity_poly.entity_id
_entity_poly.type
_entity_poly.pdbx_seq_one_letter_code
_entity_poly.pdbx_strand_id
1 'polypeptide(L)'
;MATSICLLLWVLLIANTVWTQSVRQAYEVLDLEEWDVHDDFFCPRECFCPPSFPTALYCENRGLREIPAIPSRIWYLYLENNQIETIPEKPFQNATQLRWINLNKNKITNYGIEKGALSQLKKLLFLFLEDNELEEVPSPLPRSLEQLQLARNKVSRIPQGTFSNLENLTLLDLQHNKLLDNAFQRDTFKGLKNLMQLNMAKNALRNMPPRLPANTMQLFLDNNSIEAIPENYFNVIPKVAFLRLNHNKLSDAGLPSKGFDVSSILDLQLSHNQLTNFPRINANLQHLHLDHNKIKNVNISVICPTTLRAEQDAFIHGPQLSYLRLDGNEIKPPIPIDIVTCFKLLQAFII
;
A
#
# COMPACT_ATOMS: atom_id res chain seq x y z
N MET A 1 24.34 54.18 -29.25
CA MET A 1 25.15 52.95 -29.23
C MET A 1 24.20 51.76 -29.11
N ALA A 2 23.69 51.31 -30.27
CA ALA A 2 23.13 49.96 -30.47
C ALA A 2 24.31 48.98 -30.51
N THR A 3 24.24 47.76 -30.00
CA THR A 3 23.62 46.54 -30.57
C THR A 3 23.60 45.49 -29.44
N SER A 4 22.58 44.65 -29.19
CA SER A 4 22.10 43.59 -30.09
C SER A 4 20.77 43.06 -29.57
N ILE A 5 19.66 43.42 -30.24
CA ILE A 5 18.42 42.63 -30.29
C ILE A 5 17.89 42.84 -31.71
N CYS A 6 18.20 41.94 -32.64
CA CYS A 6 17.46 41.81 -33.90
C CYS A 6 17.96 40.57 -34.63
N LEU A 7 17.14 39.53 -34.74
CA LEU A 7 17.09 38.61 -35.89
C LEU A 7 15.99 37.57 -35.67
N LEU A 8 14.75 38.04 -35.79
CA LEU A 8 13.63 37.25 -36.27
C LEU A 8 12.88 38.13 -37.28
N LEU A 9 12.66 37.57 -38.48
CA LEU A 9 11.60 37.90 -39.45
C LEU A 9 11.76 39.09 -40.41
N TRP A 10 12.65 38.99 -41.40
CA TRP A 10 12.57 39.60 -42.75
C TRP A 10 13.49 38.69 -43.61
N VAL A 11 13.12 37.95 -44.66
CA VAL A 11 12.28 38.24 -45.83
C VAL A 11 11.96 36.91 -46.56
N LEU A 12 10.68 36.66 -46.81
CA LEU A 12 10.18 35.84 -47.92
C LEU A 12 10.30 36.65 -49.23
N LEU A 13 10.51 35.96 -50.35
CA LEU A 13 10.27 36.40 -51.75
C LEU A 13 11.39 37.15 -52.49
N ILE A 14 12.33 36.39 -53.06
CA ILE A 14 12.78 36.47 -54.47
C ILE A 14 13.27 35.04 -54.79
N ALA A 15 12.83 34.25 -55.78
CA ALA A 15 12.33 34.53 -57.10
C ALA A 15 11.32 33.44 -57.52
N ASN A 16 10.16 33.87 -58.00
CA ASN A 16 9.48 33.16 -59.08
C ASN A 16 10.27 33.46 -60.37
N THR A 17 10.52 32.45 -61.20
CA THR A 17 10.04 32.36 -62.59
C THR A 17 10.94 31.45 -63.44
N VAL A 18 10.24 30.72 -64.32
CA VAL A 18 10.70 30.05 -65.55
C VAL A 18 11.46 28.75 -65.39
N TRP A 19 10.75 27.63 -65.54
CA TRP A 19 10.97 26.68 -66.65
C TRP A 19 9.62 26.02 -66.98
N THR A 20 9.08 26.35 -68.15
CA THR A 20 7.90 25.73 -68.77
C THR A 20 8.34 24.92 -69.97
N GLN A 21 7.93 23.65 -70.03
CA GLN A 21 7.61 22.81 -71.20
C GLN A 21 7.58 21.35 -70.70
N SER A 22 6.69 20.44 -71.05
CA SER A 22 5.37 20.43 -71.71
C SER A 22 4.92 18.96 -71.74
N VAL A 23 3.70 18.68 -71.28
CA VAL A 23 2.71 17.71 -71.81
C VAL A 23 3.14 16.25 -72.10
N ARG A 24 2.57 15.29 -71.37
CA ARG A 24 1.58 14.29 -71.89
C ARG A 24 1.11 13.33 -70.79
N GLN A 25 -0.21 13.17 -70.69
CA GLN A 25 -0.87 12.02 -70.08
C GLN A 25 -0.42 10.72 -70.76
N ALA A 26 -0.12 9.71 -69.94
CA ALA A 26 -0.25 8.30 -70.30
C ALA A 26 -1.03 7.60 -69.17
N TYR A 27 -2.14 6.98 -69.54
CA TYR A 27 -2.93 6.09 -68.69
C TYR A 27 -2.25 4.71 -68.57
N GLU A 28 -2.74 3.92 -67.60
CA GLU A 28 -2.56 2.47 -67.36
C GLU A 28 -1.37 2.09 -66.44
N VAL A 29 -1.62 1.79 -65.15
CA VAL A 29 -2.12 0.52 -64.54
C VAL A 29 -0.95 -0.45 -64.24
N LEU A 30 -0.95 -1.01 -63.02
CA LEU A 30 0.01 -1.93 -62.36
C LEU A 30 1.10 -1.18 -61.55
N ASP A 31 1.35 -1.42 -60.26
CA ASP A 31 0.99 -2.53 -59.39
C ASP A 31 0.84 -2.06 -57.93
N LEU A 32 -0.03 -2.81 -57.22
CA LEU A 32 -0.19 -2.83 -55.78
C LEU A 32 1.11 -3.35 -55.14
N GLU A 33 1.82 -2.51 -54.40
CA GLU A 33 2.66 -2.99 -53.30
C GLU A 33 2.02 -2.57 -51.97
N GLU A 34 1.51 -3.60 -51.31
CA GLU A 34 1.01 -3.64 -49.94
C GLU A 34 1.96 -2.91 -48.98
N TRP A 35 1.50 -1.77 -48.48
CA TRP A 35 1.96 -1.30 -47.17
C TRP A 35 1.00 -1.93 -46.18
N ASP A 36 1.39 -3.08 -45.67
CA ASP A 36 0.66 -3.84 -44.67
C ASP A 36 0.64 -3.04 -43.36
N VAL A 37 -0.34 -2.14 -43.22
CA VAL A 37 -0.70 -1.43 -41.98
C VAL A 37 -1.57 -2.35 -41.12
N HIS A 38 -1.13 -3.60 -40.94
CA HIS A 38 -1.86 -4.64 -40.22
C HIS A 38 -1.04 -5.20 -39.07
N ASP A 39 -0.74 -4.36 -38.09
CA ASP A 39 -0.92 -4.80 -36.70
C ASP A 39 -2.06 -3.96 -36.14
N ASP A 40 -3.27 -4.38 -36.52
CA ASP A 40 -4.52 -3.72 -36.20
C ASP A 40 -4.53 -3.43 -34.70
N PHE A 41 -4.63 -2.15 -34.34
CA PHE A 41 -4.49 -1.64 -32.98
C PHE A 41 -5.75 -2.00 -32.18
N PHE A 42 -5.99 -3.31 -32.02
CA PHE A 42 -7.24 -3.85 -31.52
C PHE A 42 -7.55 -3.25 -30.16
N CYS A 43 -8.73 -2.66 -30.05
CA CYS A 43 -9.26 -2.11 -28.81
C CYS A 43 -10.69 -2.65 -28.65
N PRO A 44 -11.04 -3.28 -27.52
CA PRO A 44 -12.40 -3.69 -27.23
C PRO A 44 -13.36 -2.49 -27.34
N ARG A 45 -14.52 -2.68 -27.96
CA ARG A 45 -15.47 -1.59 -28.27
C ARG A 45 -16.06 -0.97 -27.01
N GLU A 46 -16.15 -1.77 -25.96
CA GLU A 46 -16.58 -1.41 -24.62
C GLU A 46 -15.49 -0.69 -23.82
N CYS A 47 -14.29 -0.49 -24.36
CA CYS A 47 -13.17 0.13 -23.67
C CYS A 47 -12.56 1.26 -24.50
N PHE A 48 -11.60 1.95 -23.90
CA PHE A 48 -10.86 3.03 -24.52
C PHE A 48 -9.35 2.75 -24.47
N CYS A 49 -8.68 2.93 -25.61
CA CYS A 49 -7.24 2.81 -25.76
C CYS A 49 -6.68 4.16 -26.25
N PRO A 50 -6.05 4.97 -25.37
CA PRO A 50 -5.53 6.27 -25.78
C PRO A 50 -4.34 6.12 -26.74
N PRO A 51 -4.32 6.82 -27.89
CA PRO A 51 -3.18 6.79 -28.81
C PRO A 51 -1.87 7.27 -28.18
N SER A 52 -1.96 8.22 -27.23
CA SER A 52 -0.79 8.75 -26.50
C SER A 52 -0.24 7.77 -25.46
N PHE A 53 -1.01 6.75 -25.06
CA PHE A 53 -0.59 5.75 -24.09
C PHE A 53 -1.09 4.36 -24.49
N PRO A 54 -0.54 3.80 -25.58
CA PRO A 54 -1.10 2.64 -26.28
C PRO A 54 -1.07 1.32 -25.48
N THR A 55 -0.32 1.29 -24.38
CA THR A 55 -0.19 0.16 -23.45
C THR A 55 -1.23 0.16 -22.34
N ALA A 56 -2.12 1.15 -22.28
CA ALA A 56 -3.23 1.19 -21.33
C ALA A 56 -4.57 0.86 -21.99
N LEU A 57 -5.41 0.16 -21.23
CA LEU A 57 -6.77 -0.18 -21.58
C LEU A 57 -7.72 0.27 -20.46
N TYR A 58 -8.59 1.22 -20.80
CA TYR A 58 -9.55 1.86 -19.88
C TYR A 58 -10.96 1.30 -20.09
N CYS A 59 -11.44 0.53 -19.13
CA CYS A 59 -12.74 -0.15 -19.14
C CYS A 59 -13.55 0.17 -17.87
N GLU A 60 -13.12 1.11 -17.04
CA GLU A 60 -13.72 1.49 -15.76
C GLU A 60 -15.10 2.18 -15.90
N ASN A 61 -15.98 2.08 -14.89
CA ASN A 61 -17.27 2.80 -14.84
C ASN A 61 -18.23 2.55 -16.02
N ARG A 62 -18.25 1.34 -16.59
CA ARG A 62 -19.03 1.02 -17.81
C ARG A 62 -20.12 -0.02 -17.59
N GLY A 63 -20.31 -0.48 -16.35
CA GLY A 63 -21.29 -1.51 -16.01
C GLY A 63 -20.96 -2.88 -16.62
N LEU A 64 -19.68 -3.14 -16.90
CA LEU A 64 -19.23 -4.41 -17.48
C LEU A 64 -19.51 -5.56 -16.51
N ARG A 65 -19.98 -6.68 -17.04
CA ARG A 65 -20.19 -7.92 -16.27
C ARG A 65 -19.10 -8.96 -16.48
N GLU A 66 -18.35 -8.82 -17.55
CA GLU A 66 -17.30 -9.73 -17.97
C GLU A 66 -16.04 -8.94 -18.35
N ILE A 67 -14.89 -9.59 -18.20
CA ILE A 67 -13.61 -9.02 -18.61
C ILE A 67 -13.49 -9.15 -20.14
N PRO A 68 -13.30 -8.04 -20.88
CA PRO A 68 -13.18 -8.07 -22.33
C PRO A 68 -11.86 -8.73 -22.76
N ALA A 69 -11.76 -9.13 -24.02
CA ALA A 69 -10.51 -9.65 -24.56
C ALA A 69 -9.38 -8.61 -24.44
N ILE A 70 -8.27 -8.98 -23.78
CA ILE A 70 -7.19 -8.04 -23.50
C ILE A 70 -6.14 -8.10 -24.63
N PRO A 71 -5.88 -6.99 -25.36
CA PRO A 71 -4.83 -6.96 -26.38
C PRO A 71 -3.45 -7.26 -25.79
N SER A 72 -2.59 -7.97 -26.54
CA SER A 72 -1.28 -8.43 -26.08
C SER A 72 -0.30 -7.31 -25.69
N ARG A 73 -0.49 -6.10 -26.25
CA ARG A 73 0.33 -4.91 -25.96
C ARG A 73 0.02 -4.26 -24.62
N ILE A 74 -1.06 -4.64 -23.94
CA ILE A 74 -1.53 -3.94 -22.72
C ILE A 74 -0.68 -4.31 -21.52
N TRP A 75 -0.25 -3.28 -20.79
CA TRP A 75 0.52 -3.35 -19.54
C TRP A 75 -0.32 -2.89 -18.35
N TYR A 76 -1.24 -1.93 -18.58
CA TYR A 76 -2.09 -1.30 -17.57
C TYR A 76 -3.57 -1.51 -17.92
N LEU A 77 -4.28 -2.22 -17.06
CA LEU A 77 -5.69 -2.57 -17.25
C LEU A 77 -6.53 -1.95 -16.13
N TYR A 78 -7.49 -1.11 -16.51
CA TYR A 78 -8.42 -0.42 -15.61
C TYR A 78 -9.82 -0.99 -15.82
N LEU A 79 -10.34 -1.71 -14.82
CA LEU A 79 -11.65 -2.37 -14.84
C LEU A 79 -12.48 -2.03 -13.59
N GLU A 80 -12.08 -1.00 -12.84
CA GLU A 80 -12.74 -0.62 -11.60
C GLU A 80 -14.16 -0.07 -11.80
N ASN A 81 -14.98 -0.12 -10.75
CA ASN A 81 -16.37 0.36 -10.76
C ASN A 81 -17.22 -0.28 -11.87
N ASN A 82 -17.19 -1.61 -11.96
CA ASN A 82 -18.02 -2.39 -12.86
C ASN A 82 -18.87 -3.40 -12.06
N GLN A 83 -19.45 -4.38 -12.76
CA GLN A 83 -20.29 -5.44 -12.20
C GLN A 83 -19.67 -6.81 -12.50
N ILE A 84 -18.34 -6.90 -12.58
CA ILE A 84 -17.62 -8.11 -12.94
C ILE A 84 -17.69 -9.10 -11.79
N GLU A 85 -18.09 -10.34 -12.09
CA GLU A 85 -18.22 -11.41 -11.10
C GLU A 85 -17.11 -12.47 -11.25
N THR A 86 -16.51 -12.58 -12.43
CA THR A 86 -15.56 -13.64 -12.80
C THR A 86 -14.24 -13.10 -13.35
N ILE A 87 -13.16 -13.83 -13.07
CA ILE A 87 -11.83 -13.65 -13.66
C ILE A 87 -11.51 -14.95 -14.42
N PRO A 88 -11.98 -15.09 -15.67
CA PRO A 88 -11.67 -16.26 -16.51
C PRO A 88 -10.23 -16.20 -17.05
N GLU A 89 -9.67 -17.34 -17.46
CA GLU A 89 -8.31 -17.45 -18.01
C GLU A 89 -8.21 -16.83 -19.41
N LYS A 90 -9.25 -17.05 -20.24
CA LYS A 90 -9.26 -16.75 -21.68
C LYS A 90 -8.92 -15.28 -22.04
N PRO A 91 -9.49 -14.24 -21.39
CA PRO A 91 -9.17 -12.86 -21.74
C PRO A 91 -7.69 -12.48 -21.54
N PHE A 92 -6.99 -13.18 -20.66
CA PHE A 92 -5.60 -12.89 -20.31
C PHE A 92 -4.57 -13.73 -21.09
N GLN A 93 -5.01 -14.71 -21.88
CA GLN A 93 -4.14 -15.70 -22.54
C GLN A 93 -3.00 -15.05 -23.35
N ASN A 94 -3.29 -13.95 -24.06
CA ASN A 94 -2.31 -13.23 -24.88
C ASN A 94 -1.71 -11.99 -24.17
N ALA A 95 -2.25 -11.60 -23.01
CA ALA A 95 -1.89 -10.38 -22.28
C ALA A 95 -0.67 -10.58 -21.37
N THR A 96 0.39 -11.17 -21.94
CA THR A 96 1.60 -11.59 -21.21
C THR A 96 2.47 -10.44 -20.67
N GLN A 97 2.18 -9.20 -21.07
CA GLN A 97 2.90 -7.99 -20.65
C GLN A 97 2.21 -7.24 -19.52
N LEU A 98 1.06 -7.71 -19.02
CA LEU A 98 0.33 -7.05 -17.93
C LEU A 98 1.22 -6.90 -16.68
N ARG A 99 1.24 -5.67 -16.16
CA ARG A 99 1.97 -5.26 -14.95
C ARG A 99 1.03 -4.72 -13.88
N TRP A 100 -0.09 -4.14 -14.29
CA TRP A 100 -1.06 -3.47 -13.42
C TRP A 100 -2.48 -3.87 -13.81
N ILE A 101 -3.23 -4.42 -12.87
CA ILE A 101 -4.66 -4.73 -13.05
C ILE A 101 -5.44 -4.12 -11.90
N ASN A 102 -6.34 -3.20 -12.23
CA ASN A 102 -7.28 -2.62 -11.30
C ASN A 102 -8.68 -3.23 -11.48
N LEU A 103 -9.12 -4.04 -10.52
CA LEU A 103 -10.44 -4.67 -10.48
C LEU A 103 -11.25 -4.20 -9.27
N ASN A 104 -10.88 -3.06 -8.67
CA ASN A 104 -11.56 -2.51 -7.51
C ASN A 104 -13.07 -2.28 -7.76
N LYS A 105 -13.89 -2.41 -6.72
CA LYS A 105 -15.34 -2.09 -6.79
C LYS A 105 -16.04 -2.88 -7.89
N ASN A 106 -15.93 -4.20 -7.80
CA ASN A 106 -16.63 -5.18 -8.63
C ASN A 106 -17.36 -6.17 -7.72
N LYS A 107 -17.81 -7.31 -8.25
CA LYS A 107 -18.54 -8.36 -7.52
C LYS A 107 -17.81 -9.69 -7.54
N ILE A 108 -16.48 -9.65 -7.61
CA ILE A 108 -15.67 -10.86 -7.77
C ILE A 108 -15.73 -11.69 -6.49
N THR A 109 -16.00 -12.98 -6.65
CA THR A 109 -15.96 -13.98 -5.59
C THR A 109 -14.82 -14.98 -5.84
N ASN A 110 -14.41 -15.75 -4.83
CA ASN A 110 -13.38 -16.79 -5.01
C ASN A 110 -13.77 -17.84 -6.07
N TYR A 111 -15.06 -18.17 -6.19
CA TYR A 111 -15.57 -19.11 -7.20
C TYR A 111 -15.52 -18.54 -8.62
N GLY A 112 -15.60 -17.21 -8.75
CA GLY A 112 -15.49 -16.52 -10.03
C GLY A 112 -14.07 -16.47 -10.58
N ILE A 113 -13.04 -16.75 -9.77
CA ILE A 113 -11.65 -16.75 -10.22
C ILE A 113 -11.29 -18.13 -10.76
N GLU A 114 -11.10 -18.23 -12.08
CA GLU A 114 -10.70 -19.47 -12.72
C GLU A 114 -9.28 -19.86 -12.29
N LYS A 115 -9.08 -21.17 -12.06
CA LYS A 115 -7.81 -21.71 -11.59
C LYS A 115 -6.71 -21.42 -12.61
N GLY A 116 -5.71 -20.64 -12.21
CA GLY A 116 -4.56 -20.33 -13.05
C GLY A 116 -4.63 -18.96 -13.72
N ALA A 117 -5.82 -18.35 -13.81
CA ALA A 117 -6.07 -17.09 -14.52
C ALA A 117 -5.14 -15.95 -14.08
N LEU A 118 -4.89 -15.83 -12.77
CA LEU A 118 -3.96 -14.85 -12.21
C LEU A 118 -2.49 -15.33 -12.28
N SER A 119 -2.23 -16.60 -11.96
CA SER A 119 -0.86 -17.11 -11.83
C SER A 119 -0.06 -17.18 -13.14
N GLN A 120 -0.74 -17.22 -14.30
CA GLN A 120 -0.10 -17.15 -15.61
C GLN A 120 0.53 -15.78 -15.91
N LEU A 121 0.13 -14.72 -15.18
CA LEU A 121 0.57 -13.35 -15.42
C LEU A 121 1.94 -13.09 -14.79
N LYS A 122 2.98 -13.68 -15.40
CA LYS A 122 4.36 -13.72 -14.88
C LYS A 122 5.05 -12.36 -14.72
N LYS A 123 4.45 -11.28 -15.24
CA LYS A 123 4.96 -9.90 -15.16
C LYS A 123 4.07 -8.99 -14.31
N LEU A 124 2.99 -9.52 -13.73
CA LEU A 124 2.05 -8.74 -12.93
C LEU A 124 2.72 -8.29 -11.63
N LEU A 125 2.75 -6.98 -11.41
CA LEU A 125 3.37 -6.35 -10.24
C LEU A 125 2.32 -5.82 -9.26
N PHE A 126 1.23 -5.24 -9.78
CA PHE A 126 0.18 -4.61 -8.99
C PHE A 126 -1.18 -5.22 -9.29
N LEU A 127 -1.83 -5.76 -8.27
CA LEU A 127 -3.18 -6.33 -8.35
C LEU A 127 -4.08 -5.67 -7.31
N PHE A 128 -5.09 -4.95 -7.78
CA PHE A 128 -6.09 -4.28 -6.95
C PHE A 128 -7.42 -5.02 -7.05
N LEU A 129 -7.90 -5.53 -5.92
CA LEU A 129 -9.12 -6.30 -5.76
C LEU A 129 -9.94 -5.78 -4.56
N GLU A 130 -9.78 -4.50 -4.21
CA GLU A 130 -10.51 -3.87 -3.13
C GLU A 130 -12.01 -3.76 -3.46
N ASP A 131 -12.87 -3.69 -2.42
CA ASP A 131 -14.32 -3.56 -2.60
C ASP A 131 -14.90 -4.65 -3.52
N ASN A 132 -14.60 -5.90 -3.24
CA ASN A 132 -15.16 -7.07 -3.93
C ASN A 132 -15.83 -8.02 -2.91
N GLU A 133 -16.16 -9.24 -3.32
CA GLU A 133 -16.86 -10.23 -2.52
C GLU A 133 -15.99 -11.46 -2.20
N LEU A 134 -14.67 -11.28 -2.10
CA LEU A 134 -13.74 -12.35 -1.78
C LEU A 134 -13.90 -12.80 -0.33
N GLU A 135 -14.05 -14.11 -0.11
CA GLU A 135 -14.13 -14.76 1.19
C GLU A 135 -12.80 -15.41 1.63
N GLU A 136 -11.89 -15.63 0.67
CA GLU A 136 -10.53 -16.12 0.90
C GLU A 136 -9.53 -15.31 0.07
N VAL A 137 -8.25 -15.29 0.47
CA VAL A 137 -7.20 -14.74 -0.40
C VAL A 137 -7.10 -15.59 -1.68
N PRO A 138 -7.16 -15.00 -2.89
CA PRO A 138 -7.03 -15.76 -4.13
C PRO A 138 -5.71 -16.53 -4.19
N SER A 139 -5.75 -17.76 -4.71
CA SER A 139 -4.58 -18.64 -4.81
C SER A 139 -4.74 -19.62 -5.98
N PRO A 140 -3.71 -19.86 -6.80
CA PRO A 140 -2.36 -19.29 -6.73
C PRO A 140 -2.27 -17.86 -7.28
N LEU A 141 -1.31 -17.09 -6.74
CA LEU A 141 -0.98 -15.73 -7.19
C LEU A 141 0.31 -15.72 -8.04
N PRO A 142 0.47 -14.76 -8.97
CA PRO A 142 1.71 -14.62 -9.73
C PRO A 142 2.88 -14.21 -8.84
N ARG A 143 4.02 -14.90 -9.01
CA ARG A 143 5.22 -14.73 -8.17
C ARG A 143 5.90 -13.35 -8.32
N SER A 144 5.59 -12.63 -9.38
CA SER A 144 6.12 -11.31 -9.68
C SER A 144 5.48 -10.19 -8.86
N LEU A 145 4.38 -10.45 -8.14
CA LEU A 145 3.63 -9.42 -7.43
C LEU A 145 4.51 -8.65 -6.43
N GLU A 146 4.39 -7.33 -6.51
CA GLU A 146 4.98 -6.36 -5.58
C GLU A 146 3.92 -5.78 -4.65
N GLN A 147 2.68 -5.61 -5.13
CA GLN A 147 1.57 -5.10 -4.32
C GLN A 147 0.29 -5.90 -4.56
N LEU A 148 -0.34 -6.28 -3.45
CA LEU A 148 -1.64 -6.95 -3.43
C LEU A 148 -2.59 -6.19 -2.51
N GLN A 149 -3.66 -5.63 -3.09
CA GLN A 149 -4.68 -4.89 -2.34
C GLN A 149 -6.00 -5.65 -2.35
N LEU A 150 -6.43 -6.09 -1.16
CA LEU A 150 -7.63 -6.90 -0.91
C LEU A 150 -8.53 -6.25 0.15
N ALA A 151 -8.36 -4.94 0.39
CA ALA A 151 -9.13 -4.24 1.41
C ALA A 151 -10.64 -4.26 1.10
N ARG A 152 -11.48 -4.18 2.13
CA ARG A 152 -12.95 -4.08 2.00
C ARG A 152 -13.54 -5.27 1.22
N ASN A 153 -13.14 -6.48 1.60
CA ASN A 153 -13.71 -7.75 1.12
C ASN A 153 -14.36 -8.50 2.31
N LYS A 154 -14.64 -9.79 2.15
CA LYS A 154 -15.18 -10.68 3.18
C LYS A 154 -14.15 -11.74 3.61
N VAL A 155 -12.84 -11.49 3.40
CA VAL A 155 -11.78 -12.48 3.55
C VAL A 155 -11.71 -12.96 4.99
N SER A 156 -11.94 -14.25 5.20
CA SER A 156 -11.88 -14.93 6.49
C SER A 156 -10.81 -16.00 6.55
N ARG A 157 -10.27 -16.41 5.39
CA ARG A 157 -9.27 -17.49 5.29
C ARG A 157 -8.14 -17.11 4.34
N ILE A 158 -6.95 -17.58 4.68
CA ILE A 158 -5.77 -17.51 3.83
C ILE A 158 -5.39 -18.96 3.49
N PRO A 159 -5.58 -19.42 2.24
CA PRO A 159 -5.25 -20.78 1.86
C PRO A 159 -3.77 -21.10 2.13
N GLN A 160 -3.47 -22.34 2.49
CA GLN A 160 -2.11 -22.75 2.83
C GLN A 160 -1.16 -22.51 1.64
N GLY A 161 -0.02 -21.90 1.93
CA GLY A 161 1.03 -21.67 0.94
C GLY A 161 0.76 -20.57 -0.09
N THR A 162 -0.35 -19.82 0.04
CA THR A 162 -0.72 -18.71 -0.86
C THR A 162 0.43 -17.70 -1.02
N PHE A 163 1.16 -17.41 0.05
CA PHE A 163 2.25 -16.44 0.06
C PHE A 163 3.65 -17.06 -0.03
N SER A 164 3.78 -18.38 -0.17
CA SER A 164 5.08 -19.08 -0.07
C SER A 164 6.13 -18.64 -1.10
N ASN A 165 5.70 -18.15 -2.26
CA ASN A 165 6.58 -17.79 -3.38
C ASN A 165 6.46 -16.31 -3.80
N LEU A 166 5.87 -15.46 -2.96
CA LEU A 166 5.69 -14.03 -3.26
C LEU A 166 6.85 -13.22 -2.66
N GLU A 167 8.08 -13.54 -3.07
CA GLU A 167 9.28 -12.95 -2.51
C GLU A 167 9.39 -11.45 -2.80
N ASN A 168 8.83 -11.01 -3.92
CA ASN A 168 8.85 -9.61 -4.36
C ASN A 168 7.77 -8.74 -3.70
N LEU A 169 6.83 -9.33 -2.95
CA LEU A 169 5.72 -8.59 -2.38
C LEU A 169 6.22 -7.62 -1.31
N THR A 170 5.96 -6.34 -1.50
CA THR A 170 6.35 -5.24 -0.60
C THR A 170 5.17 -4.70 0.20
N LEU A 171 3.96 -4.79 -0.36
CA LEU A 171 2.72 -4.33 0.26
C LEU A 171 1.62 -5.39 0.18
N LEU A 172 1.04 -5.72 1.34
CA LEU A 172 -0.16 -6.54 1.45
C LEU A 172 -1.22 -5.79 2.26
N ASP A 173 -2.33 -5.45 1.61
CA ASP A 173 -3.48 -4.83 2.27
C ASP A 173 -4.65 -5.80 2.39
N LEU A 174 -5.01 -6.13 3.64
CA LEU A 174 -6.13 -6.96 4.05
C LEU A 174 -7.08 -6.20 4.98
N GLN A 175 -7.04 -4.86 4.96
CA GLN A 175 -7.88 -4.01 5.81
C GLN A 175 -9.37 -4.25 5.58
N HIS A 176 -10.19 -4.15 6.61
CA HIS A 176 -11.65 -4.25 6.50
C HIS A 176 -12.07 -5.58 5.86
N ASN A 177 -11.69 -6.67 6.53
CA ASN A 177 -12.04 -8.04 6.16
C ASN A 177 -12.61 -8.77 7.39
N LYS A 178 -12.69 -10.10 7.34
CA LYS A 178 -13.25 -10.96 8.40
C LYS A 178 -12.19 -11.89 9.00
N LEU A 179 -10.92 -11.45 9.02
CA LEU A 179 -9.83 -12.27 9.55
C LEU A 179 -10.00 -12.48 11.06
N LEU A 180 -9.82 -13.73 11.46
CA LEU A 180 -9.75 -14.21 12.83
C LEU A 180 -8.37 -14.85 13.05
N ASP A 181 -7.99 -15.11 14.30
CA ASP A 181 -6.66 -15.67 14.62
C ASP A 181 -6.39 -17.03 13.93
N ASN A 182 -7.43 -17.84 13.69
CA ASN A 182 -7.33 -19.14 13.01
C ASN A 182 -7.13 -19.02 11.49
N ALA A 183 -7.22 -17.82 10.91
CA ALA A 183 -6.89 -17.59 9.51
C ALA A 183 -5.38 -17.73 9.25
N PHE A 184 -4.55 -17.64 10.29
CA PHE A 184 -3.10 -17.72 10.19
C PHE A 184 -2.59 -19.09 10.62
N GLN A 185 -1.80 -19.69 9.75
CA GLN A 185 -0.94 -20.80 10.07
C GLN A 185 0.42 -20.26 10.51
N ARG A 186 1.19 -21.11 11.19
CA ARG A 186 2.52 -20.77 11.69
C ARG A 186 3.45 -20.16 10.63
N ASP A 187 3.36 -20.62 9.38
CA ASP A 187 4.24 -20.19 8.29
C ASP A 187 3.50 -19.36 7.21
N THR A 188 2.34 -18.77 7.53
CA THR A 188 1.52 -18.00 6.56
C THR A 188 2.33 -16.94 5.81
N PHE A 189 3.21 -16.20 6.49
CA PHE A 189 3.97 -15.10 5.90
C PHE A 189 5.41 -15.47 5.50
N LYS A 190 5.81 -16.74 5.61
CA LYS A 190 7.21 -17.18 5.46
C LYS A 190 7.85 -16.81 4.12
N GLY A 191 7.08 -16.79 3.04
CA GLY A 191 7.56 -16.47 1.69
C GLY A 191 7.72 -14.97 1.39
N LEU A 192 7.20 -14.10 2.25
CA LEU A 192 7.12 -12.65 2.02
C LEU A 192 8.41 -11.92 2.41
N LYS A 193 9.53 -12.29 1.78
CA LYS A 193 10.87 -11.85 2.18
C LYS A 193 11.07 -10.34 2.10
N ASN A 194 10.43 -9.65 1.16
CA ASN A 194 10.58 -8.20 0.96
C ASN A 194 9.37 -7.39 1.46
N LEU A 195 8.48 -7.98 2.27
CA LEU A 195 7.30 -7.25 2.75
C LEU A 195 7.71 -6.11 3.67
N MET A 196 7.31 -4.90 3.30
CA MET A 196 7.57 -3.67 4.05
C MET A 196 6.32 -3.17 4.75
N GLN A 197 5.14 -3.35 4.15
CA GLN A 197 3.87 -2.87 4.69
C GLN A 197 2.85 -4.01 4.76
N LEU A 198 2.29 -4.21 5.95
CA LEU A 198 1.20 -5.12 6.20
C LEU A 198 0.05 -4.40 6.90
N ASN A 199 -1.09 -4.32 6.22
CA ASN A 199 -2.30 -3.71 6.76
C ASN A 199 -3.35 -4.78 7.03
N MET A 200 -3.71 -4.99 8.29
CA MET A 200 -4.78 -5.89 8.74
C MET A 200 -5.74 -5.15 9.69
N ALA A 201 -5.80 -3.83 9.58
CA ALA A 201 -6.74 -3.03 10.35
C ALA A 201 -8.21 -3.39 10.03
N LYS A 202 -9.13 -3.11 10.95
CA LYS A 202 -10.58 -3.38 10.79
C LYS A 202 -10.86 -4.86 10.48
N ASN A 203 -10.27 -5.76 11.27
CA ASN A 203 -10.58 -7.19 11.25
C ASN A 203 -11.11 -7.60 12.64
N ALA A 204 -11.12 -8.91 12.96
CA ALA A 204 -11.58 -9.43 14.24
C ALA A 204 -10.48 -10.18 14.99
N LEU A 205 -9.23 -9.74 14.85
CA LEU A 205 -8.07 -10.36 15.50
C LEU A 205 -8.10 -10.16 17.02
N ARG A 206 -7.83 -11.21 17.78
CA ARG A 206 -7.66 -11.13 19.25
C ARG A 206 -6.22 -11.23 19.68
N ASN A 207 -5.37 -11.76 18.81
CA ASN A 207 -3.94 -11.93 19.05
C ASN A 207 -3.11 -11.22 17.99
N MET A 208 -1.88 -10.88 18.35
CA MET A 208 -0.90 -10.42 17.37
C MET A 208 -0.64 -11.51 16.31
N PRO A 209 -0.55 -11.17 15.02
CA PRO A 209 -0.28 -12.13 13.95
C PRO A 209 1.05 -12.88 14.18
N PRO A 210 1.10 -14.21 14.01
CA PRO A 210 2.31 -14.98 14.27
C PRO A 210 3.36 -14.82 13.16
N ARG A 211 4.63 -14.75 13.54
CA ARG A 211 5.81 -14.84 12.64
C ARG A 211 5.74 -13.92 11.41
N LEU A 212 5.57 -12.63 11.67
CA LEU A 212 5.63 -11.61 10.61
C LEU A 212 7.01 -11.57 9.92
N PRO A 213 7.09 -11.10 8.66
CA PRO A 213 8.36 -10.98 7.94
C PRO A 213 9.30 -9.97 8.59
N ALA A 214 10.59 -10.31 8.68
CA ALA A 214 11.60 -9.48 9.35
C ALA A 214 11.81 -8.08 8.73
N ASN A 215 11.43 -7.91 7.46
CA ASN A 215 11.52 -6.63 6.75
C ASN A 215 10.31 -5.70 6.95
N THR A 216 9.31 -6.12 7.74
CA THR A 216 8.11 -5.30 8.00
C THR A 216 8.50 -3.98 8.67
N MET A 217 8.19 -2.86 8.02
CA MET A 217 8.41 -1.50 8.50
C MET A 217 7.12 -0.84 8.98
N GLN A 218 5.99 -1.16 8.34
CA GLN A 218 4.68 -0.61 8.65
C GLN A 218 3.72 -1.76 8.99
N LEU A 219 3.20 -1.74 10.22
CA LEU A 219 2.24 -2.73 10.70
C LEU A 219 0.99 -2.01 11.22
N PHE A 220 -0.12 -2.20 10.51
CA PHE A 220 -1.40 -1.60 10.86
C PHE A 220 -2.38 -2.66 11.33
N LEU A 221 -2.79 -2.55 12.60
CA LEU A 221 -3.67 -3.47 13.31
C LEU A 221 -4.81 -2.73 14.01
N ASP A 222 -5.08 -1.49 13.60
CA ASP A 222 -6.16 -0.67 14.15
C ASP A 222 -7.50 -1.38 14.09
N ASN A 223 -8.41 -1.09 15.03
CA ASN A 223 -9.79 -1.60 15.01
C ASN A 223 -9.84 -3.13 14.92
N ASN A 224 -9.18 -3.78 15.86
CA ASN A 224 -9.27 -5.22 16.10
C ASN A 224 -9.76 -5.44 17.55
N SER A 225 -9.51 -6.62 18.12
CA SER A 225 -9.78 -6.94 19.52
C SER A 225 -8.55 -7.50 20.21
N ILE A 226 -7.36 -7.00 19.85
CA ILE A 226 -6.08 -7.50 20.36
C ILE A 226 -5.96 -7.17 21.85
N GLU A 227 -5.78 -8.20 22.67
CA GLU A 227 -5.72 -8.08 24.13
C GLU A 227 -4.30 -8.07 24.67
N ALA A 228 -3.38 -8.75 23.98
CA ALA A 228 -1.99 -8.88 24.41
C ALA A 228 -1.00 -8.94 23.25
N ILE A 229 0.22 -8.47 23.53
CA ILE A 229 1.40 -8.58 22.66
C ILE A 229 2.35 -9.60 23.30
N PRO A 230 2.75 -10.67 22.57
CA PRO A 230 3.66 -11.67 23.11
C PRO A 230 5.03 -11.09 23.51
N GLU A 231 5.67 -11.72 24.49
CA GLU A 231 7.06 -11.42 24.84
C GLU A 231 7.98 -11.57 23.63
N ASN A 232 8.96 -10.67 23.50
CA ASN A 232 9.93 -10.65 22.41
C ASN A 232 9.34 -10.56 20.99
N TYR A 233 8.07 -10.16 20.82
CA TYR A 233 7.42 -10.07 19.51
C TYR A 233 8.21 -9.22 18.51
N PHE A 234 8.71 -8.07 18.95
CA PHE A 234 9.45 -7.13 18.11
C PHE A 234 10.88 -7.58 17.76
N ASN A 235 11.42 -8.62 18.41
CA ASN A 235 12.72 -9.19 18.02
C ASN A 235 12.66 -9.87 16.64
N VAL A 236 11.46 -10.32 16.23
CA VAL A 236 11.23 -10.97 14.94
C VAL A 236 11.06 -9.94 13.81
N ILE A 237 10.58 -8.74 14.13
CA ILE A 237 10.35 -7.63 13.19
C ILE A 237 11.19 -6.42 13.55
N PRO A 238 12.53 -6.52 13.52
CA PRO A 238 13.42 -5.49 14.05
C PRO A 238 13.37 -4.17 13.30
N LYS A 239 12.74 -4.11 12.11
CA LYS A 239 12.66 -2.92 11.25
C LYS A 239 11.35 -2.15 11.39
N VAL A 240 10.43 -2.55 12.28
CA VAL A 240 9.14 -1.87 12.43
C VAL A 240 9.34 -0.42 12.89
N ALA A 241 8.88 0.52 12.08
CA ALA A 241 8.99 1.96 12.32
C ALA A 241 7.63 2.60 12.61
N PHE A 242 6.56 2.11 11.98
CA PHE A 242 5.20 2.61 12.16
C PHE A 242 4.31 1.48 12.66
N LEU A 243 3.88 1.59 13.91
CA LEU A 243 3.02 0.60 14.56
C LEU A 243 1.70 1.24 14.96
N ARG A 244 0.62 0.75 14.36
CA ARG A 244 -0.73 1.20 14.69
C ARG A 244 -1.56 0.09 15.31
N LEU A 245 -2.03 0.34 16.52
CA LEU A 245 -2.80 -0.58 17.35
C LEU A 245 -4.01 0.16 17.98
N ASN A 246 -4.48 1.25 17.35
CA ASN A 246 -5.60 2.00 17.89
C ASN A 246 -6.87 1.15 17.92
N HIS A 247 -7.81 1.45 18.81
CA HIS A 247 -9.08 0.73 18.91
C HIS A 247 -8.87 -0.79 19.05
N ASN A 248 -8.11 -1.19 20.07
CA ASN A 248 -7.92 -2.57 20.48
C ASN A 248 -8.31 -2.73 21.95
N LYS A 249 -7.91 -3.84 22.58
CA LYS A 249 -8.22 -4.15 23.98
C LYS A 249 -6.96 -4.27 24.83
N LEU A 250 -5.87 -3.62 24.42
CA LEU A 250 -4.60 -3.69 25.15
C LEU A 250 -4.77 -3.08 26.53
N SER A 251 -4.36 -3.83 27.55
CA SER A 251 -4.24 -3.39 28.94
C SER A 251 -2.78 -3.50 29.37
N ASP A 252 -2.44 -2.96 30.53
CA ASP A 252 -1.05 -3.00 31.02
C ASP A 252 -0.52 -4.44 31.15
N ALA A 253 -1.38 -5.40 31.54
CA ALA A 253 -1.04 -6.82 31.62
C ALA A 253 -0.88 -7.49 30.25
N GLY A 254 -1.42 -6.88 29.19
CA GLY A 254 -1.27 -7.33 27.81
C GLY A 254 -0.02 -6.80 27.13
N LEU A 255 0.73 -5.89 27.75
CA LEU A 255 1.99 -5.40 27.22
C LEU A 255 3.15 -6.32 27.62
N PRO A 256 4.20 -6.45 26.78
CA PRO A 256 5.40 -7.19 27.15
C PRO A 256 6.13 -6.48 28.31
N SER A 257 6.92 -7.21 29.07
CA SER A 257 7.67 -6.73 30.25
C SER A 257 8.57 -5.52 29.97
N LYS A 258 9.11 -5.41 28.75
CA LYS A 258 9.92 -4.25 28.29
C LYS A 258 9.09 -3.13 27.65
N GLY A 259 7.77 -3.28 27.57
CA GLY A 259 6.88 -2.36 26.88
C GLY A 259 7.28 -2.19 25.41
N PHE A 260 7.38 -0.94 24.98
CA PHE A 260 7.80 -0.53 23.64
C PHE A 260 9.22 0.06 23.65
N ASP A 261 10.12 -0.50 24.47
CA ASP A 261 11.56 -0.22 24.39
C ASP A 261 12.16 -0.90 23.14
N VAL A 262 11.73 -0.42 21.96
CA VAL A 262 12.09 -0.90 20.63
C VAL A 262 12.68 0.26 19.85
N SER A 263 13.97 0.18 19.54
CA SER A 263 14.73 1.29 18.95
C SER A 263 14.35 1.67 17.52
N SER A 264 13.66 0.78 16.81
CA SER A 264 13.21 1.01 15.44
C SER A 264 11.87 1.75 15.34
N ILE A 265 11.02 1.72 16.38
CA ILE A 265 9.70 2.36 16.33
C ILE A 265 9.86 3.89 16.42
N LEU A 266 9.30 4.58 15.44
CA LEU A 266 9.28 6.04 15.35
C LEU A 266 7.87 6.60 15.61
N ASP A 267 6.83 5.89 15.16
CA ASP A 267 5.43 6.27 15.32
C ASP A 267 4.66 5.12 15.97
N LEU A 268 4.16 5.37 17.18
CA LEU A 268 3.42 4.40 17.98
C LEU A 268 2.01 4.93 18.29
N GLN A 269 1.01 4.22 17.78
CA GLN A 269 -0.40 4.60 17.98
C GLN A 269 -1.14 3.53 18.79
N LEU A 270 -1.55 3.92 19.99
CA LEU A 270 -2.22 3.09 20.99
C LEU A 270 -3.52 3.73 21.50
N SER A 271 -4.08 4.68 20.76
CA SER A 271 -5.32 5.36 21.11
C SER A 271 -6.48 4.39 21.24
N HIS A 272 -7.47 4.70 22.08
CA HIS A 272 -8.65 3.86 22.27
C HIS A 272 -8.30 2.41 22.66
N ASN A 273 -7.49 2.25 23.71
CA ASN A 273 -7.19 0.97 24.35
C ASN A 273 -7.65 1.02 25.83
N GLN A 274 -7.13 0.13 26.67
CA GLN A 274 -7.48 -0.01 28.09
C GLN A 274 -6.25 0.15 29.00
N LEU A 275 -5.25 0.91 28.56
CA LEU A 275 -4.02 1.15 29.32
C LEU A 275 -4.32 2.02 30.54
N THR A 276 -3.78 1.65 31.71
CA THR A 276 -3.93 2.44 32.95
C THR A 276 -2.64 3.13 33.36
N ASN A 277 -1.51 2.70 32.80
CA ASN A 277 -0.20 3.29 33.00
C ASN A 277 0.43 3.71 31.68
N PHE A 278 1.33 4.69 31.74
CA PHE A 278 2.14 5.05 30.59
C PHE A 278 3.13 3.92 30.28
N PRO A 279 3.16 3.38 29.04
CA PRO A 279 4.05 2.27 28.70
C PRO A 279 5.51 2.73 28.60
N ARG A 280 6.44 1.85 28.95
CA ARG A 280 7.87 2.10 28.69
C ARG A 280 8.11 2.27 27.19
N ILE A 281 8.86 3.29 26.80
CA ILE A 281 9.18 3.61 25.41
C ILE A 281 10.70 3.72 25.20
N ASN A 282 11.15 3.58 23.95
CA ASN A 282 12.52 3.85 23.58
C ASN A 282 12.77 5.36 23.34
N ALA A 283 14.01 5.81 23.54
CA ALA A 283 14.40 7.20 23.32
C ALA A 283 14.29 7.66 21.84
N ASN A 284 14.26 6.75 20.87
CA ASN A 284 14.14 7.09 19.45
C ASN A 284 12.70 7.40 19.00
N LEU A 285 11.69 7.12 19.84
CA LEU A 285 10.28 7.32 19.49
C LEU A 285 9.99 8.81 19.24
N GLN A 286 9.30 9.13 18.15
CA GLN A 286 9.02 10.50 17.73
C GLN A 286 7.56 10.88 17.99
N HIS A 287 6.61 10.01 17.64
CA HIS A 287 5.19 10.25 17.83
C HIS A 287 4.55 9.17 18.69
N LEU A 288 3.82 9.60 19.71
CA LEU A 288 3.08 8.71 20.61
C LEU A 288 1.64 9.17 20.79
N HIS A 289 0.71 8.30 20.41
CA HIS A 289 -0.71 8.49 20.63
C HIS A 289 -1.20 7.51 21.70
N LEU A 290 -1.71 8.05 22.80
CA LEU A 290 -2.25 7.32 23.95
C LEU A 290 -3.63 7.87 24.36
N ASP A 291 -4.26 8.71 23.54
CA ASP A 291 -5.57 9.28 23.83
C ASP A 291 -6.66 8.21 23.97
N HIS A 292 -7.70 8.53 24.72
CA HIS A 292 -8.84 7.66 24.99
C HIS A 292 -8.43 6.29 25.59
N ASN A 293 -7.49 6.30 26.53
CA ASN A 293 -7.16 5.18 27.40
C ASN A 293 -7.74 5.42 28.81
N LYS A 294 -7.21 4.75 29.84
CA LYS A 294 -7.60 4.89 31.26
C LYS A 294 -6.42 5.32 32.13
N ILE A 295 -5.47 6.06 31.55
CA ILE A 295 -4.24 6.47 32.24
C ILE A 295 -4.59 7.48 33.32
N LYS A 296 -4.17 7.23 34.56
CA LYS A 296 -4.45 8.11 35.72
C LYS A 296 -3.29 9.02 36.07
N ASN A 297 -2.07 8.47 35.97
CA ASN A 297 -0.85 9.13 36.41
C ASN A 297 0.22 9.03 35.33
N VAL A 298 0.96 10.13 35.16
CA VAL A 298 2.04 10.24 34.19
C VAL A 298 3.35 10.29 34.99
N ASN A 299 3.89 9.12 35.36
CA ASN A 299 5.08 9.04 36.22
C ASN A 299 6.37 9.29 35.41
N ILE A 300 7.02 10.44 35.60
CA ILE A 300 8.20 10.83 34.83
C ILE A 300 9.36 9.84 34.91
N SER A 301 9.56 9.19 36.06
CA SER A 301 10.63 8.21 36.26
C SER A 301 10.45 6.94 35.41
N VAL A 302 9.23 6.69 34.94
CA VAL A 302 8.89 5.57 34.03
C VAL A 302 8.93 6.02 32.57
N ILE A 303 8.61 7.28 32.33
CA ILE A 303 8.40 7.85 31.00
C ILE A 303 9.71 8.29 30.36
N CYS A 304 10.62 8.85 31.16
CA CYS A 304 11.89 9.37 30.66
C CYS A 304 12.86 8.20 30.44
N PRO A 305 13.21 7.85 29.18
CA PRO A 305 14.00 6.65 28.89
C PRO A 305 15.48 6.81 29.26
N THR A 306 15.96 8.03 29.48
CA THR A 306 17.30 8.34 29.97
C THR A 306 17.21 8.96 31.36
N THR A 307 18.08 8.48 32.27
CA THR A 307 18.35 9.24 33.49
C THR A 307 19.07 10.53 33.07
N LEU A 308 18.51 11.68 33.44
CA LEU A 308 19.12 13.01 33.25
C LEU A 308 20.50 13.02 33.92
N ARG A 309 21.55 12.56 33.21
CA ARG A 309 22.94 12.74 33.62
C ARG A 309 23.61 13.64 32.59
N ALA A 310 23.94 14.83 33.07
CA ALA A 310 24.74 15.90 32.48
C ALA A 310 24.05 16.83 31.44
N GLU A 311 24.06 18.11 31.79
CA GLU A 311 23.29 19.22 31.25
C GLU A 311 23.77 19.80 29.91
N GLN A 312 24.61 19.11 29.12
CA GLN A 312 25.22 19.76 27.94
C GLN A 312 24.87 19.16 26.57
N ASP A 313 24.42 17.90 26.47
CA ASP A 313 24.15 17.27 25.15
C ASP A 313 22.74 16.71 24.95
N ALA A 314 21.80 17.04 25.85
CA ALA A 314 20.43 16.50 25.81
C ALA A 314 19.64 16.86 24.53
N PHE A 315 20.04 17.89 23.77
CA PHE A 315 19.43 18.21 22.48
C PHE A 315 19.93 17.33 21.32
N ILE A 316 21.13 16.75 21.44
CA ILE A 316 21.75 15.91 20.40
C ILE A 316 21.56 14.42 20.73
N HIS A 317 21.54 14.06 22.01
CA HIS A 317 21.48 12.66 22.49
C HIS A 317 20.28 12.34 23.39
N GLY A 318 19.31 13.27 23.52
CA GLY A 318 18.12 13.07 24.34
C GLY A 318 16.99 12.30 23.64
N PRO A 319 15.88 12.06 24.36
CA PRO A 319 14.68 11.46 23.80
C PRO A 319 14.11 12.27 22.63
N GLN A 320 13.70 11.58 21.57
CA GLN A 320 13.31 12.16 20.27
C GLN A 320 11.81 12.48 20.15
N LEU A 321 11.04 12.32 21.22
CA LEU A 321 9.59 12.48 21.19
C LEU A 321 9.24 13.95 20.88
N SER A 322 8.57 14.15 19.75
CA SER A 322 8.13 15.46 19.25
C SER A 322 6.63 15.67 19.33
N TYR A 323 5.85 14.58 19.43
CA TYR A 323 4.41 14.61 19.53
C TYR A 323 3.91 13.60 20.59
N LEU A 324 3.15 14.10 21.57
CA LEU A 324 2.49 13.28 22.59
C LEU A 324 1.02 13.67 22.74
N ARG A 325 0.15 12.68 22.60
CA ARG A 325 -1.30 12.84 22.72
C ARG A 325 -1.89 11.95 23.83
N LEU A 326 -2.54 12.57 24.81
CA LEU A 326 -3.06 11.96 26.05
C LEU A 326 -4.52 12.36 26.35
N ASP A 327 -5.21 13.13 25.50
CA ASP A 327 -6.60 13.53 25.74
C ASP A 327 -7.54 12.34 25.92
N GLY A 328 -8.63 12.53 26.67
CA GLY A 328 -9.60 11.46 26.92
C GLY A 328 -9.11 10.36 27.88
N ASN A 329 -8.02 10.60 28.63
CA ASN A 329 -7.60 9.76 29.76
C ASN A 329 -8.18 10.25 31.10
N GLU A 330 -7.87 9.55 32.19
CA GLU A 330 -8.31 9.88 33.56
C GLU A 330 -7.26 10.72 34.32
N ILE A 331 -6.43 11.48 33.60
CA ILE A 331 -5.31 12.23 34.18
C ILE A 331 -5.86 13.46 34.92
N LYS A 332 -5.50 13.58 36.20
CA LYS A 332 -5.87 14.74 37.02
C LYS A 332 -4.73 15.76 37.07
N PRO A 333 -5.02 17.07 36.98
CA PRO A 333 -4.02 18.11 37.23
C PRO A 333 -3.42 18.02 38.65
N PRO A 334 -2.19 18.50 38.86
CA PRO A 334 -1.30 19.12 37.87
C PRO A 334 -0.57 18.08 37.01
N ILE A 335 -0.36 18.42 35.74
CA ILE A 335 0.50 17.62 34.86
C ILE A 335 1.95 17.88 35.25
N PRO A 336 2.80 16.84 35.37
CA PRO A 336 4.20 17.03 35.71
C PRO A 336 4.92 17.90 34.67
N ILE A 337 5.40 19.08 35.10
CA ILE A 337 6.19 20.00 34.27
C ILE A 337 7.45 19.31 33.73
N ASP A 338 7.96 18.33 34.45
CA ASP A 338 9.16 17.56 34.11
C ASP A 338 9.05 16.78 32.79
N ILE A 339 7.84 16.54 32.27
CA ILE A 339 7.64 15.95 30.94
C ILE A 339 8.28 16.82 29.87
N VAL A 340 8.09 18.14 29.95
CA VAL A 340 8.65 19.10 29.00
C VAL A 340 10.17 19.21 29.17
N THR A 341 10.66 19.00 30.39
CA THR A 341 12.11 18.95 30.67
C THR A 341 12.77 17.70 30.10
N CYS A 342 12.11 16.54 30.15
CA CYS A 342 12.61 15.29 29.58
C CYS A 342 12.55 15.30 28.04
N PHE A 343 11.42 15.69 27.45
CA PHE A 343 11.21 15.71 26.00
C PHE A 343 11.38 17.12 25.44
N LYS A 344 12.63 17.57 25.32
CA LYS A 344 12.94 18.93 24.83
C LYS A 344 12.50 19.21 23.40
N LEU A 345 12.27 18.16 22.60
CA LEU A 345 11.81 18.25 21.22
C LEU A 345 10.28 18.26 21.08
N LEU A 346 9.54 18.19 22.20
CA LEU A 346 8.08 18.12 22.19
C LEU A 346 7.49 19.42 21.63
N GLN A 347 6.91 19.34 20.44
CA GLN A 347 6.26 20.45 19.74
C GLN A 347 4.77 20.54 20.05
N ALA A 348 4.15 19.38 20.31
CA ALA A 348 2.74 19.28 20.64
C ALA A 348 2.53 18.31 21.79
N PHE A 349 1.78 18.78 22.79
CA PHE A 349 1.35 18.03 23.95
C PHE A 349 -0.14 18.27 24.16
N ILE A 350 -0.94 17.23 23.94
CA ILE A 350 -2.41 17.30 24.00
C ILE A 350 -2.86 16.43 25.17
N ILE A 351 -3.69 16.97 26.07
CA ILE A 351 -4.15 16.27 27.28
C ILE A 351 -5.59 16.65 27.65
#